data_AF-A0A8C7JZ42-F1
#
_entry.id   AF-A0A8C7JZ42-F1
#
_cell.length_a   1.000
_cell.length_b   1.000
_cell.length_c   1.000
_cell.angle_alpha   90.00
_cell.angle_beta   90.00
_cell.angle_gamma   90.00
#
_symmetry.space_group_name_H-M   'P 1'
#
loop_
_entity.id
_entity.type
_entity.pdbx_description
1 polymer ?
#
loop_
_entity_poly.entity_id
_entity_poly.type
_entity_poly.pdbx_seq_one_letter_code
_entity_poly.pdbx_strand_id
1 'polypeptide(L)' 'MVLITPNEPWRLRVAAAQAYSIMKTRDIKSFERVMEFMDVTYTLLPRLVPPIKHMKIMFGLKTKVCRGFT' A
#
# COMPACT_ATOMS: atom_id res chain seq x y z
N MET A 1 3.85 -11.75 3.20
CA MET A 1 4.06 -10.60 2.30
C MET A 1 5.33 -10.81 1.50
N VAL A 2 5.43 -10.36 0.24
CA VAL A 2 6.68 -10.44 -0.53
C VAL A 2 7.67 -9.44 0.08
N LEU A 3 8.81 -9.91 0.59
CA LEU A 3 9.86 -9.02 1.10
C LEU A 3 10.32 -8.09 -0.02
N ILE A 4 10.08 -6.79 0.14
CA ILE A 4 10.47 -5.78 -0.85
C ILE A 4 11.92 -5.42 -0.54
N THR A 5 12.84 -5.92 -1.36
CA THR A 5 14.25 -5.56 -1.33
C THR A 5 14.58 -4.71 -2.56
N PRO A 6 15.41 -3.65 -2.44
CA PRO A 6 15.79 -2.82 -3.58
C PRO A 6 16.49 -3.59 -4.71
N ASN A 7 17.10 -4.73 -4.39
CA ASN A 7 17.83 -5.56 -5.36
C ASN A 7 16.95 -6.40 -6.29
N GLU A 8 15.63 -6.46 -6.06
CA GLU A 8 14.72 -7.31 -6.83
C GLU A 8 13.54 -6.50 -7.40
N PRO A 9 13.76 -5.71 -8.47
CA PRO A 9 12.76 -4.79 -9.01
C PRO A 9 11.49 -5.49 -9.53
N TRP A 10 11.57 -6.77 -9.90
CA TRP A 10 10.41 -7.57 -10.30
C TRP A 10 9.45 -7.80 -9.12
N ARG A 11 9.96 -7.97 -7.89
CA ARG A 11 9.14 -8.19 -6.69
C ARG A 11 8.33 -6.96 -6.33
N LEU A 12 8.94 -5.78 -6.46
CA LEU A 12 8.25 -4.50 -6.28
C LEU A 12 7.08 -4.35 -7.27
N ARG A 13 7.30 -4.69 -8.55
CA ARG A 13 6.24 -4.62 -9.58
C ARG A 13 5.11 -5.60 -9.31
N VAL A 14 5.41 -6.83 -8.89
CA VAL A 14 4.40 -7.82 -8.52
C VAL A 14 3.59 -7.36 -7.31
N ALA A 15 4.26 -6.87 -6.25
CA ALA A 15 3.58 -6.34 -5.06
C ALA A 15 2.71 -5.12 -5.39
N ALA A 16 3.20 -4.21 -6.24
CA ALA A 16 2.43 -3.05 -6.70
C ALA A 16 1.19 -3.48 -7.53
N ALA A 17 1.33 -4.47 -8.41
CA ALA A 17 0.21 -5.02 -9.19
C ALA A 17 -0.85 -5.68 -8.28
N GLN A 18 -0.41 -6.43 -7.26
CA GLN A 18 -1.31 -7.01 -6.26
C GLN A 18 -2.06 -5.93 -5.47
N ALA A 19 -1.34 -4.91 -4.97
CA ALA A 19 -1.94 -3.78 -4.27
C ALA A 19 -2.95 -3.02 -5.15
N TYR A 20 -2.60 -2.79 -6.41
CA TYR A 20 -3.49 -2.17 -7.40
C TYR A 20 -4.75 -3.02 -7.63
N SER A 21 -4.61 -4.35 -7.76
CA SER A 21 -5.75 -5.25 -7.92
C SER A 21 -6.71 -5.18 -6.73
N ILE A 22 -6.20 -5.23 -5.49
CA ILE A 22 -7.00 -5.10 -4.26
C ILE A 22 -7.76 -3.76 -4.25
N MET A 23 -7.08 -2.67 -4.59
CA MET A 23 -7.68 -1.34 -4.66
C MET A 23 -8.78 -1.27 -5.73
N LYS A 24 -8.56 -1.91 -6.88
CA LYS A 24 -9.51 -1.93 -8.00
C LYS A 24 -10.77 -2.74 -7.68
N THR A 25 -10.62 -3.90 -7.04
CA THR A 25 -11.75 -4.76 -6.64
C THR A 25 -12.46 -4.27 -5.39
N ARG A 26 -11.90 -3.25 -4.71
CA ARG A 26 -12.40 -2.72 -3.42
C ARG A 26 -12.50 -3.81 -2.35
N ASP A 27 -11.55 -4.74 -2.34
CA ASP A 27 -11.48 -5.76 -1.29
C ASP A 27 -10.98 -5.14 0.02
N ILE A 28 -11.90 -4.56 0.79
CA ILE A 28 -11.63 -3.83 2.03
C ILE A 28 -10.91 -4.73 3.05
N LYS A 29 -11.20 -6.04 3.07
CA LYS A 29 -10.55 -7.00 3.98
C LYS A 29 -9.05 -7.11 3.71
N SER A 30 -8.63 -6.84 2.48
CA SER A 30 -7.22 -6.86 2.07
C SER A 30 -6.55 -5.49 2.09
N PHE A 31 -7.23 -4.41 2.51
CA PHE A 31 -6.64 -3.07 2.52
C PHE A 31 -5.48 -2.94 3.53
N GLU A 32 -5.46 -3.74 4.59
CA GLU A 32 -4.31 -3.81 5.51
C GLU A 32 -3.02 -4.17 4.79
N ARG A 33 -3.08 -5.08 3.82
CA ARG A 33 -1.91 -5.48 3.01
C ARG A 33 -1.43 -4.34 2.09
N VAL A 34 -2.35 -3.51 1.62
CA VAL A 34 -2.01 -2.31 0.82
C VAL A 34 -1.34 -1.26 1.70
N MET A 35 -1.82 -1.09 2.94
CA MET A 35 -1.21 -0.18 3.92
C MET A 35 0.21 -0.64 4.29
N GLU A 36 0.41 -1.94 4.54
CA GLU A 36 1.74 -2.50 4.80
C GLU A 36 2.70 -2.26 3.62
N PHE A 37 2.22 -2.45 2.37
CA PHE A 37 3.02 -2.20 1.16
C PHE A 37 3.44 -0.73 1.04
N MET A 38 2.50 0.18 1.31
CA MET A 38 2.72 1.62 1.29
C MET A 38 3.76 2.06 2.33
N ASP A 39 3.66 1.55 3.57
CA ASP A 39 4.58 1.88 4.65
C ASP A 39 5.99 1.38 4.35
N VAL A 40 6.15 0.11 3.95
CA VAL A 40 7.46 -0.46 3.58
C VAL A 40 8.09 0.34 2.43
N THR A 41 7.32 0.66 1.40
CA THR A 41 7.83 1.41 0.23
C THR A 41 8.23 2.83 0.61
N TYR A 42 7.48 3.49 1.50
CA TYR A 42 7.81 4.84 1.96
C TYR A 42 9.03 4.86 2.89
N THR A 43 9.22 3.85 3.74
CA THR A 43 10.44 3.70 4.55
C THR A 43 11.67 3.48 3.67
N LEU A 44 11.57 2.64 2.64
CA LEU A 44 12.67 2.37 1.71
C LEU A 44 12.99 3.55 0.79
N LEU A 45 11.95 4.26 0.32
CA LEU A 45 12.06 5.34 -0.67
C LEU A 45 11.24 6.57 -0.22
N PRO A 46 11.67 7.28 0.84
CA PRO A 46 10.89 8.38 1.44
C PRO A 46 10.69 9.59 0.51
N ARG A 47 11.45 9.67 -0.58
CA ARG A 47 11.37 10.74 -1.59
C ARG A 47 10.53 10.37 -2.82
N LEU A 48 10.01 9.14 -2.90
CA LEU A 48 9.23 8.69 -4.06
C LEU A 48 7.95 9.52 -4.24
N VAL A 49 7.34 9.94 -3.13
CA VAL A 49 6.13 10.75 -3.10
C VAL A 49 6.26 11.77 -1.95
N PRO A 50 5.77 13.01 -2.11
CA PRO A 50 5.73 13.97 -1.01
C PRO A 50 5.02 13.40 0.23
N PRO A 51 5.52 13.66 1.46
CA PRO A 51 4.95 13.11 2.70
C PRO A 51 3.44 13.34 2.84
N ILE A 52 2.96 14.53 2.46
CA ILE A 52 1.54 14.89 2.52
C ILE A 52 0.64 13.99 1.66
N LYS A 53 1.12 13.54 0.50
CA LYS A 53 0.37 12.64 -0.39
C LYS A 53 0.35 11.23 0.19
N HIS A 54 1.47 10.74 0.72
CA HIS A 54 1.54 9.45 1.39
C HIS A 54 0.55 9.40 2.57
N MET A 55 0.58 10.41 3.45
CA MET A 55 -0.35 10.54 4.58
C MET A 55 -1.80 10.57 4.14
N LYS A 56 -2.15 11.33 3.09
CA LYS A 56 -3.52 11.42 2.57
C LYS A 56 -4.05 10.06 2.10
N ILE A 57 -3.22 9.28 1.41
CA ILE A 57 -3.59 7.93 0.95
C ILE A 57 -3.78 7.01 2.16
N MET A 58 -2.82 6.96 3.08
CA MET A 58 -2.89 6.12 4.28
C MET A 58 -4.12 6.43 5.14
N PHE A 59 -4.43 7.72 5.34
CA PHE A 59 -5.63 8.14 6.07
C PHE A 59 -6.92 7.66 5.39
N GLY A 60 -6.99 7.78 4.06
CA GLY A 60 -8.14 7.31 3.27
C GLY A 60 -8.35 5.80 3.38
N LEU A 61 -7.26 5.03 3.31
CA LEU A 61 -7.30 3.56 3.49
C LEU A 61 -7.75 3.17 4.90
N LYS A 62 -7.16 3.76 5.94
CA LYS A 62 -7.54 3.51 7.34
C LYS A 62 -9.01 3.80 7.60
N THR A 63 -9.50 4.95 7.11
CA THR A 63 -10.91 5.33 7.26
C THR A 63 -11.85 4.33 6.59
N LYS A 64 -11.47 3.78 5.43
CA LYS A 64 -12.26 2.76 4.73
C LYS A 64 -12.31 1.44 5.49
N VAL A 65 -11.19 1.02 6.08
CA VAL A 65 -11.14 -0.17 6.95
C VAL A 65 -12.04 0.03 8.17
N CYS A 66 -11.90 1.14 8.90
CA CYS A 66 -12.73 1.41 10.07
C CYS A 66 -14.24 1.46 9.76
N ARG A 67 -14.64 1.96 8.57
CA ARG A 67 -16.06 2.02 8.17
C ARG A 67 -16.60 0.72 7.57
N GLY A 68 -15.73 -0.16 7.07
CA GLY A 68 -16.12 -1.41 6.39
C GLY A 68 -16.45 -2.59 7.31
N PHE A 69 -16.34 -2.42 8.63
CA PHE A 69 -16.73 -3.41 9.65
C PHE A 69 -18.15 -3.20 10.20
N THR A 70 -19.00 -2.44 9.49
CA THR A 70 -20.45 -2.34 9.70
C THR A 70 -21.16 -3.06 8.58
#